data_AF-A0A2H5V611-F1
#
_entry.id   AF-A0A2H5V611-F1
#
_cell.length_a   1.000
_cell.length_b   1.000
_cell.length_c   1.000
_cell.angle_alpha   90.00
_cell.angle_beta   90.00
_cell.angle_gamma   90.00
#
_symmetry.space_group_name_H-M   'P 1'
#
loop_
_entity.id
_entity.type
_entity.pdbx_description
1 polymer ?
#
loop_
_entity_poly.entity_id
_entity_poly.type
_entity_poly.pdbx_seq_one_letter_code
_entity_poly.pdbx_strand_id
1 'polypeptide(L)'
;MPPMPAIQSVASVVAGIMTTIGMQILHQGRLGKPPTGLIVFDGLNSRLSRVKISRDPHCIVCSEDYSAPLEFSFDLNETVLKLKETLASAFGFPDPEVLYAGRRLDDDDILARVGVKDRDIIYVSTTRLFEPLAIRIVSPT
;
A
#
# COMPACT_ATOMS: atom_id res chain seq x y z
N MET A 1 7.11 20.54 -2.94
CA MET A 1 7.57 19.67 -4.06
C MET A 1 7.64 20.54 -5.31
N PRO A 2 8.76 20.58 -6.05
CA PRO A 2 8.80 21.30 -7.32
C PRO A 2 7.77 20.71 -8.30
N PRO A 3 7.19 21.51 -9.21
CA PRO A 3 6.28 20.99 -10.23
C PRO A 3 7.00 19.97 -11.09
N MET A 4 6.36 18.81 -11.32
CA MET A 4 6.91 17.80 -12.22
C MET A 4 6.91 18.33 -13.66
N PRO A 5 8.03 18.25 -14.40
CA PRO A 5 8.05 18.62 -15.81
C PRO A 5 7.07 17.77 -16.62
N ALA A 6 6.27 18.40 -17.48
CA ALA A 6 5.26 17.72 -18.27
C ALA A 6 5.37 18.14 -19.75
N ILE A 7 5.36 17.15 -20.65
CA ILE A 7 5.47 17.35 -22.10
C ILE A 7 4.28 16.66 -22.78
N GLN A 8 3.59 17.38 -23.66
CA GLN A 8 2.37 16.91 -24.33
C GLN A 8 2.57 15.61 -25.13
N SER A 9 3.73 15.45 -25.78
CA SER A 9 4.03 14.26 -26.59
C SER A 9 4.03 12.98 -25.73
N VAL A 10 4.69 13.01 -24.57
CA VAL A 10 4.74 11.88 -23.62
C VAL A 10 3.32 11.56 -23.12
N ALA A 11 2.56 12.56 -22.71
CA ALA A 11 1.19 12.36 -22.25
C ALA A 11 0.28 11.77 -23.35
N SER A 12 0.43 12.21 -24.59
CA SER A 12 -0.36 11.72 -25.74
C SER A 12 -0.06 10.26 -26.07
N VAL A 13 1.21 9.86 -26.01
CA VAL A 13 1.62 8.45 -26.20
C VAL A 13 1.03 7.56 -25.12
N VAL A 14 1.15 7.96 -23.85
CA VAL A 14 0.58 7.20 -22.71
C VAL A 14 -0.94 7.09 -22.83
N ALA A 15 -1.63 8.18 -23.18
CA ALA A 15 -3.09 8.18 -23.38
C ALA A 15 -3.54 7.25 -24.52
N GLY A 16 -2.81 7.22 -25.65
CA GLY A 16 -3.08 6.32 -26.76
C GLY A 16 -2.92 4.84 -26.38
N ILE A 17 -1.87 4.52 -25.61
CA ILE A 17 -1.65 3.17 -25.07
C ILE A 17 -2.81 2.77 -24.15
N MET A 18 -3.16 3.62 -23.17
CA MET A 18 -4.23 3.33 -22.21
C MET A 18 -5.59 3.16 -22.89
N THR A 19 -5.91 4.00 -23.88
CA THR A 19 -7.16 3.89 -24.64
C THR A 19 -7.23 2.58 -25.40
N THR A 20 -6.13 2.17 -26.04
CA THR A 20 -6.06 0.91 -26.78
C THR A 20 -6.28 -0.29 -25.85
N ILE A 21 -5.65 -0.28 -24.67
CA ILE A 21 -5.82 -1.34 -23.66
C ILE A 21 -7.26 -1.34 -23.12
N GLY A 22 -7.83 -0.16 -22.88
CA GLY A 22 -9.24 -0.02 -22.49
C GLY A 22 -10.19 -0.66 -23.50
N MET A 23 -9.97 -0.41 -24.80
CA MET A 23 -10.75 -1.05 -25.86
C MET A 23 -10.57 -2.57 -25.90
N GLN A 24 -9.35 -3.07 -25.69
CA GLN A 24 -9.09 -4.51 -25.60
C GLN A 24 -9.85 -5.16 -24.43
N ILE A 25 -9.91 -4.50 -23.27
CA ILE A 25 -10.66 -4.96 -22.10
C ILE A 25 -12.16 -4.95 -22.37
N LEU A 26 -12.72 -3.83 -22.85
CA LEU A 26 -14.16 -3.67 -23.10
C LEU A 26 -14.68 -4.65 -24.14
N HIS A 27 -13.88 -4.96 -25.17
CA HIS A 27 -14.23 -5.96 -26.19
C HIS A 27 -13.80 -7.39 -25.82
N GLN A 28 -13.52 -7.67 -24.54
CA GLN A 28 -13.18 -9.00 -24.04
C GLN A 28 -12.05 -9.68 -24.83
N GLY A 29 -11.04 -8.91 -25.24
CA GLY A 29 -9.89 -9.40 -25.99
C GLY A 29 -10.12 -9.63 -27.48
N ARG A 30 -11.31 -9.35 -28.04
CA ARG A 30 -11.60 -9.50 -29.48
C ARG A 30 -10.74 -8.59 -30.37
N LEU A 31 -10.28 -7.47 -29.83
CA LEU A 31 -9.38 -6.51 -30.49
C LEU A 31 -7.90 -6.74 -30.14
N GLY A 32 -7.57 -7.91 -29.59
CA GLY A 32 -6.25 -8.23 -29.03
C GLY A 32 -6.30 -8.41 -27.51
N LYS A 33 -5.44 -9.27 -26.97
CA LYS A 33 -5.38 -9.53 -25.53
C LYS A 33 -4.72 -8.36 -24.80
N PRO A 34 -5.30 -7.86 -23.69
CA PRO A 34 -4.65 -6.89 -22.84
C PRO A 34 -3.26 -7.38 -22.38
N PRO A 35 -2.23 -6.54 -22.43
CA PRO A 35 -0.90 -6.90 -21.98
C PRO A 35 -0.90 -7.12 -20.45
N THR A 36 -0.13 -8.11 -19.99
CA THR A 36 0.09 -8.36 -18.56
C THR A 36 1.35 -7.66 -18.08
N GLY A 37 1.30 -7.04 -16.90
CA GLY A 37 2.43 -6.33 -16.29
C GLY A 37 2.42 -4.82 -16.55
N LEU A 38 3.55 -4.17 -16.30
CA LEU A 38 3.72 -2.73 -16.46
C LEU A 38 4.27 -2.39 -17.83
N ILE A 39 3.70 -1.37 -18.45
CA ILE A 39 4.24 -0.75 -19.65
C ILE A 39 4.90 0.56 -19.25
N VAL A 40 6.18 0.70 -19.59
CA VAL A 40 6.97 1.91 -19.34
C VAL A 40 7.32 2.53 -20.68
N PHE A 41 6.99 3.81 -20.85
CA PHE A 41 7.42 4.61 -21.98
C PHE A 41 8.52 5.58 -21.55
N ASP A 42 9.70 5.41 -22.13
CA ASP A 42 10.83 6.33 -21.97
C ASP A 42 10.79 7.35 -23.11
N GLY A 43 10.40 8.59 -22.76
CA GLY A 43 10.28 9.69 -23.72
C GLY A 43 11.61 10.20 -24.28
N LEU A 44 12.74 9.96 -23.60
CA LEU A 44 14.05 10.40 -24.08
C LEU A 44 14.52 9.53 -25.25
N ASN A 45 14.34 8.21 -25.12
CA ASN A 45 14.75 7.23 -26.13
C ASN A 45 13.60 6.77 -27.04
N SER A 46 12.39 7.33 -26.86
CA SER A 46 11.16 6.87 -27.53
C SER A 46 10.95 5.36 -27.40
N ARG A 47 11.32 4.78 -26.26
CA ARG A 47 11.35 3.34 -26.05
C ARG A 47 10.16 2.88 -25.23
N LEU A 48 9.50 1.84 -25.72
CA LEU A 48 8.46 1.13 -24.97
C LEU A 48 9.03 -0.17 -24.37
N SER A 49 8.91 -0.32 -23.06
CA SER A 49 9.38 -1.49 -22.34
C SER A 49 8.22 -2.16 -21.60
N ARG A 50 8.19 -3.49 -21.60
CA ARG A 50 7.24 -4.30 -20.82
C ARG A 50 7.99 -4.91 -19.64
N VAL A 51 7.50 -4.65 -18.44
CA VAL A 51 8.03 -5.21 -17.19
C VAL A 51 7.00 -6.20 -16.66
N LYS A 52 7.41 -7.45 -16.51
CA LYS A 52 6.57 -8.47 -15.89
C LYS A 52 6.41 -8.14 -14.41
N ILE A 53 5.17 -8.00 -13.95
CA ILE A 53 4.84 -7.89 -12.53
C ILE A 53 4.08 -9.15 -12.13
N SER A 54 4.34 -9.65 -10.94
CA SER A 54 3.54 -10.65 -10.25
C SER A 54 2.89 -10.03 -9.03
N ARG A 55 1.67 -10.48 -8.71
CA ARG A 55 1.00 -10.12 -7.46
C ARG A 55 1.85 -10.64 -6.29
N ASP A 56 2.11 -9.79 -5.31
CA ASP A 56 2.73 -10.20 -4.07
C ASP A 56 1.67 -10.91 -3.21
N PRO A 57 1.86 -12.20 -2.84
CA PRO A 57 0.94 -12.91 -1.98
C PRO A 57 0.84 -12.32 -0.56
N HIS A 58 1.77 -11.46 -0.13
CA HIS A 58 1.75 -10.79 1.17
C HIS A 58 1.36 -9.31 1.07
N CYS A 59 0.76 -8.88 -0.04
CA CYS A 59 0.34 -7.50 -0.22
C CYS A 59 -0.76 -7.10 0.79
N ILE A 60 -0.49 -6.08 1.60
CA ILE A 60 -1.45 -5.54 2.59
C ILE A 60 -2.76 -4.97 2.00
N VAL A 61 -2.81 -4.77 0.67
CA VAL A 61 -3.98 -4.19 -0.02
C VAL A 61 -4.78 -5.26 -0.76
N CYS A 62 -4.09 -6.13 -1.49
CA CYS A 62 -4.70 -7.08 -2.41
C CYS A 62 -4.22 -8.50 -2.21
N SER A 63 -3.68 -8.90 -1.06
CA SER A 63 -3.52 -10.33 -0.79
C SER A 63 -4.90 -11.00 -0.69
N GLU A 64 -4.98 -12.28 -1.04
CA GLU A 64 -6.17 -13.11 -0.77
C GLU A 64 -6.07 -13.84 0.56
N ASP A 65 -4.89 -13.79 1.20
CA ASP A 65 -4.65 -14.38 2.50
C ASP A 65 -4.99 -13.39 3.61
N TYR A 66 -6.29 -13.22 3.85
CA TYR A 66 -6.83 -12.44 4.97
C TYR A 66 -6.81 -13.22 6.30
N SER A 67 -6.27 -14.44 6.31
CA SER A 67 -6.46 -15.36 7.43
C SER A 67 -5.54 -15.08 8.61
N ALA A 68 -4.43 -14.35 8.40
CA ALA A 68 -3.45 -14.05 9.42
C ALA A 68 -3.21 -12.54 9.58
N PRO A 69 -3.17 -12.02 10.83
CA PRO A 69 -2.74 -10.65 11.08
C PRO A 69 -1.26 -10.50 10.72
N LEU A 70 -0.91 -9.34 10.17
CA LEU A 70 0.46 -9.02 9.76
C LEU A 70 1.37 -8.95 11.00
N GLU A 71 2.44 -9.71 11.04
CA GLU A 71 3.42 -9.60 12.13
C GLU A 71 4.28 -8.35 11.95
N PHE A 72 4.35 -7.53 13.00
CA PHE A 72 5.10 -6.28 12.99
C PHE A 72 5.94 -6.17 14.27
N SER A 73 7.26 -6.05 14.08
CA SER A 73 8.21 -5.93 15.19
C SER A 73 8.22 -4.50 15.72
N PHE A 74 7.85 -4.32 16.99
CA PHE A 74 7.80 -3.00 17.62
C PHE A 74 7.98 -3.08 19.15
N ASP A 75 8.69 -2.11 19.74
CA ASP A 75 8.89 -2.05 21.19
C ASP A 75 7.61 -1.55 21.90
N LEU A 76 7.11 -2.33 22.87
CA LEU A 76 5.91 -2.01 23.63
C LEU A 76 6.10 -0.83 24.60
N ASN A 77 7.35 -0.45 24.91
CA ASN A 77 7.65 0.69 25.77
C ASN A 77 7.64 2.04 25.02
N GLU A 78 7.51 2.01 23.70
CA GLU A 78 7.42 3.19 22.86
C GLU A 78 6.00 3.77 22.79
N THR A 79 5.93 4.99 22.28
CA THR A 79 4.66 5.72 22.11
C THR A 79 3.87 5.26 20.89
N VAL A 80 2.56 5.46 20.93
CA VAL A 80 1.66 5.26 19.78
C VAL A 80 2.04 6.17 18.61
N LEU A 81 2.49 7.41 18.88
CA LEU A 81 3.00 8.29 17.83
C LEU A 81 4.15 7.63 17.06
N LYS A 82 5.11 7.02 17.77
CA LYS A 82 6.24 6.34 17.15
C LYS A 82 5.79 5.13 16.32
N LEU A 83 4.79 4.40 16.79
CA LEU A 83 4.17 3.32 16.03
C LEU A 83 3.54 3.85 14.73
N LYS A 84 2.76 4.93 14.81
CA LYS A 84 2.14 5.59 13.65
C LYS A 84 3.18 6.04 12.62
N GLU A 85 4.27 6.69 13.05
CA GLU A 85 5.38 7.10 12.17
C GLU A 85 6.03 5.90 11.48
N THR A 86 6.25 4.82 12.23
CA THR A 86 6.91 3.61 11.71
C THR A 86 6.00 2.91 10.70
N LEU A 87 4.70 2.81 10.99
CA LEU A 87 3.70 2.26 10.06
C LEU A 87 3.55 3.13 8.80
N ALA A 88 3.53 4.46 8.96
CA ALA A 88 3.50 5.40 7.84
C ALA A 88 4.71 5.22 6.92
N SER A 89 5.89 5.03 7.52
CA SER A 89 7.13 4.81 6.78
C SER A 89 7.18 3.43 6.10
N ALA A 90 6.70 2.38 6.77
CA ALA A 90 6.74 1.01 6.27
C ALA A 90 5.71 0.76 5.15
N PHE A 91 4.50 1.30 5.30
CA PHE A 91 3.36 0.99 4.42
C PHE A 91 2.86 2.19 3.60
N GLY A 92 3.43 3.38 3.78
CA GLY A 92 3.01 4.59 3.06
C GLY A 92 1.64 5.11 3.51
N PHE A 93 1.21 4.81 4.73
CA PHE A 93 -0.04 5.33 5.29
C PHE A 93 0.11 6.81 5.67
N PRO A 94 -0.70 7.73 5.10
CA PRO A 94 -0.60 9.15 5.40
C PRO A 94 -1.20 9.53 6.76
N ASP A 95 -2.13 8.73 7.27
CA ASP A 95 -2.98 9.01 8.43
C ASP A 95 -3.31 7.74 9.25
N PRO A 96 -2.31 6.98 9.72
CA PRO A 96 -2.56 5.75 10.47
C PRO A 96 -3.15 6.04 11.85
N GLU A 97 -4.31 5.43 12.13
CA GLU A 97 -4.98 5.47 13.42
C GLU A 97 -4.99 4.10 14.06
N VAL A 98 -4.52 4.03 15.31
CA VAL A 98 -4.36 2.77 16.04
C VAL A 98 -5.58 2.52 16.93
N LEU A 99 -6.19 1.36 16.75
CA LEU A 99 -7.36 0.88 17.47
C LEU A 99 -6.99 -0.36 18.27
N TYR A 100 -7.27 -0.36 19.57
CA TYR A 100 -7.04 -1.48 20.47
C TYR A 100 -8.14 -1.55 21.53
N ALA A 101 -8.62 -2.76 21.85
CA ALA A 101 -9.69 -2.99 22.82
C ALA A 101 -10.96 -2.13 22.59
N GLY A 102 -11.32 -1.88 21.33
CA GLY A 102 -12.52 -1.11 20.95
C GLY A 102 -12.39 0.42 21.10
N ARG A 103 -11.19 0.93 21.42
CA ARG A 103 -10.91 2.37 21.49
C ARG A 103 -9.78 2.77 20.55
N ARG A 104 -9.77 4.04 20.15
CA ARG A 104 -8.63 4.69 19.50
C ARG A 104 -7.60 5.08 20.56
N LEU A 105 -6.33 4.86 20.27
CA LEU A 105 -5.22 5.24 21.15
C LEU A 105 -4.72 6.65 20.81
N ASP A 106 -4.33 7.39 21.84
CA ASP A 106 -3.79 8.74 21.70
C ASP A 106 -2.28 8.70 21.44
N ASP A 107 -1.73 9.76 20.83
CA ASP A 107 -0.33 9.78 20.38
C ASP A 107 0.69 9.65 21.53
N ASP A 108 0.36 10.22 22.68
CA ASP A 108 1.19 10.21 23.90
C ASP A 108 1.09 8.90 24.70
N ASP A 109 0.18 7.99 24.32
CA ASP A 109 0.01 6.72 25.00
C ASP A 109 1.23 5.81 24.76
N ILE A 110 1.62 5.07 25.81
CA ILE A 110 2.61 3.99 25.72
C ILE A 110 1.88 2.66 25.59
N LEU A 111 2.23 1.86 24.58
CA LEU A 111 1.52 0.61 24.25
C LEU A 111 1.39 -0.32 25.47
N ALA A 112 2.48 -0.55 26.20
CA ALA A 112 2.49 -1.38 27.41
C ALA A 112 1.58 -0.82 28.54
N ARG A 113 1.49 0.51 28.69
CA ARG A 113 0.64 1.16 29.73
C ARG A 113 -0.84 1.08 29.39
N VAL A 114 -1.16 1.12 28.10
CA VAL A 114 -2.53 0.95 27.57
C VAL A 114 -3.01 -0.49 27.71
N GLY A 115 -2.10 -1.43 27.94
CA GLY A 115 -2.38 -2.85 28.15
C GLY A 115 -2.06 -3.74 26.95
N VAL A 116 -1.44 -3.20 25.89
CA VAL A 116 -1.00 -3.99 24.72
C VAL A 116 0.14 -4.91 25.15
N LYS A 117 0.00 -6.20 24.86
CA LYS A 117 1.00 -7.22 25.17
C LYS A 117 1.68 -7.73 23.92
N ASP A 118 2.76 -8.48 24.13
CA ASP A 118 3.41 -9.21 23.05
C ASP A 118 2.41 -10.20 22.41
N ARG A 119 2.43 -10.23 21.07
CA ARG A 119 1.54 -11.02 20.19
C ARG A 119 0.07 -10.62 20.20
N ASP A 120 -0.29 -9.50 20.82
CA ASP A 120 -1.63 -8.92 20.69
C ASP A 120 -1.89 -8.38 19.29
N ILE A 121 -3.18 -8.34 18.93
CA ILE A 121 -3.65 -7.79 17.67
C ILE A 121 -4.15 -6.37 17.92
N ILE A 122 -3.58 -5.42 17.18
CA ILE A 122 -4.08 -4.07 17.02
C ILE A 122 -4.69 -3.92 15.63
N TYR A 123 -5.59 -2.95 15.47
CA TYR A 123 -6.14 -2.61 14.15
C TYR A 123 -5.66 -1.22 13.75
N VAL A 124 -5.22 -1.08 12.50
CA VAL A 124 -4.76 0.18 11.94
C VAL A 124 -5.77 0.64 10.89
N SER A 125 -6.39 1.79 11.13
CA SER A 125 -7.29 2.45 10.18
C SER A 125 -6.53 3.55 9.46
N THR A 126 -6.78 3.72 8.15
CA THR A 126 -6.19 4.78 7.33
C THR A 126 -7.12 5.03 6.14
N THR A 127 -7.08 6.22 5.56
CA THR A 127 -7.83 6.52 4.33
C THR A 127 -7.37 5.73 3.11
N ARG A 128 -6.24 5.01 3.19
CA ARG A 128 -5.70 4.19 2.10
C ARG A 128 -6.25 2.76 2.05
N LEU A 129 -6.93 2.31 3.10
CA LEU A 129 -7.48 0.96 3.18
C LEU A 129 -8.99 1.03 3.38
N PHE A 130 -9.72 0.13 2.72
CA PHE A 130 -11.17 0.01 2.90
C PHE A 130 -11.52 -0.59 4.27
N GLU A 131 -10.72 -1.58 4.72
CA GLU A 131 -10.88 -2.23 6.02
C GLU A 131 -9.65 -1.96 6.91
N PRO A 132 -9.82 -1.86 8.24
CA PRO A 132 -8.69 -1.75 9.16
C PRO A 132 -7.74 -2.93 9.05
N LEU A 133 -6.44 -2.66 8.97
CA LEU A 133 -5.40 -3.68 8.89
C LEU A 133 -5.18 -4.29 10.28
N ALA A 134 -5.35 -5.60 10.40
CA ALA A 134 -5.00 -6.33 11.61
C ALA A 134 -3.48 -6.56 11.67
N ILE A 135 -2.84 -6.05 12.71
CA ILE A 135 -1.40 -6.17 12.95
C ILE A 135 -1.16 -6.87 14.28
N ARG A 136 -0.34 -7.92 14.26
CA ARG A 136 0.17 -8.57 15.46
C ARG A 136 1.49 -7.93 15.86
N ILE A 137 1.52 -7.30 17.03
CA ILE A 137 2.76 -6.71 17.55
C ILE A 137 3.64 -7.83 18.12
N VAL A 138 4.89 -7.89 17.67
CA VAL A 138 5.90 -8.80 18.20
C VAL A 138 7.00 -7.96 18.84
N SER A 139 7.25 -8.14 20.14
CA SER A 139 8.32 -7.42 20.81
C SER A 139 9.67 -7.88 20.26
N PRO A 140 10.55 -6.97 19.81
CA PRO A 140 11.91 -7.35 19.45
C PRO A 140 12.61 -7.95 20.67
N THR A 141 13.19 -9.14 20.50
CA THR A 141 14.10 -9.76 21.49
C THR A 141 15.42 -9.01 21.58
#